data_AF-A0A9Q0IPI2-F1
#
_entry.id   AF-A0A9Q0IPI2-F1
#
_cell.length_a   1.000
_cell.length_b   1.000
_cell.length_c   1.000
_cell.angle_alpha   90.00
_cell.angle_beta   90.00
_cell.angle_gamma   90.00
#
_symmetry.space_group_name_H-M   'P 1'
#
loop_
_entity.id
_entity.type
_entity.pdbx_description
1 polymer ?
#
loop_
_entity_poly.entity_id
_entity_poly.type
_entity_poly.pdbx_seq_one_letter_code
_entity_poly.pdbx_strand_id
1 'polypeptide(L)'
;MCMGADMIREIMLAAHRRRLTNGSTIFFNIELFNTSSYGNGSWKRGDKFDTEARQAYASLNTVTLLKTVKPEFENFSLEVKKSIQQAGLGDCQDCGSVNMFVEGFHDALLLYAIALHEAMKSGYSKKDGAQITARMWNRTFEGIAGQVSMDANGDRDQDFSIMAMTRPEAGTYEAVANYFAINGSFQGLPAYNIDHFTLRGRRKALLETPDKSYGLGVSALTGIIVGALLGTALLMAFYFFRKNYRITIDRRTQREECDIGKHRQLREDSIRSNFSAA
;
A
#
# COMPACT_ATOMS: atom_id res chain seq x y z
N MET A 1 13.65 -6.91 -6.72
CA MET A 1 12.56 -7.19 -7.68
C MET A 1 12.60 -6.12 -8.76
N CYS A 2 12.45 -6.47 -10.03
CA CYS A 2 12.38 -5.53 -11.14
C CYS A 2 11.32 -6.03 -12.13
N MET A 3 10.15 -5.41 -12.11
CA MET A 3 8.94 -5.81 -12.86
C MET A 3 7.90 -4.69 -12.76
N GLY A 4 6.80 -4.83 -13.51
CA GLY A 4 5.69 -3.86 -13.47
C GLY A 4 5.09 -3.66 -12.07
N ALA A 5 4.60 -2.46 -11.80
CA ALA A 5 4.11 -2.01 -10.50
C ALA A 5 3.02 -2.93 -9.91
N ASP A 6 2.15 -3.47 -10.76
CA ASP A 6 1.07 -4.34 -10.32
C ASP A 6 1.57 -5.74 -9.95
N MET A 7 2.58 -6.25 -10.65
CA MET A 7 3.23 -7.51 -10.27
C MET A 7 3.99 -7.37 -8.94
N ILE A 8 4.66 -6.23 -8.72
CA ILE A 8 5.24 -5.91 -7.41
C ILE A 8 4.15 -5.92 -6.32
N ARG A 9 3.01 -5.27 -6.57
CA ARG A 9 1.88 -5.23 -5.64
C ARG A 9 1.38 -6.62 -5.30
N GLU A 10 1.17 -7.47 -6.31
CA GLU A 10 0.69 -8.84 -6.14
C GLU A 10 1.65 -9.68 -5.29
N ILE A 11 2.96 -9.59 -5.55
CA ILE A 11 3.98 -10.28 -4.76
C ILE A 11 3.95 -9.79 -3.32
N MET A 12 3.86 -8.47 -3.09
CA MET A 12 3.83 -7.93 -1.73
C MET A 12 2.58 -8.37 -0.95
N LEU A 13 1.41 -8.39 -1.59
CA LEU A 13 0.19 -8.95 -1.01
C LEU A 13 0.36 -10.44 -0.68
N ALA A 14 0.88 -11.23 -1.63
CA ALA A 14 1.13 -12.65 -1.44
C ALA A 14 2.14 -12.94 -0.30
N ALA A 15 3.17 -12.09 -0.15
CA ALA A 15 4.15 -12.16 0.92
C ALA A 15 3.54 -11.78 2.28
N HIS A 16 2.69 -10.76 2.31
CA HIS A 16 2.00 -10.34 3.53
C HIS A 16 1.05 -11.42 4.06
N ARG A 17 0.26 -12.05 3.18
CA ARG A 17 -0.62 -13.20 3.54
C ARG A 17 0.16 -14.39 4.09
N ARG A 18 1.42 -14.55 3.66
CA ARG A 18 2.36 -15.57 4.16
C ARG A 18 3.17 -15.11 5.38
N ARG A 19 2.84 -13.95 5.96
CA ARG A 19 3.52 -13.35 7.13
C ARG A 19 5.01 -13.07 6.92
N LEU A 20 5.44 -12.80 5.69
CA LEU A 20 6.84 -12.48 5.36
C LEU A 20 7.15 -10.97 5.51
N THR A 21 6.13 -10.13 5.66
CA THR A 21 6.28 -8.66 5.81
C THR A 21 6.25 -8.20 7.27
N ASN A 22 6.43 -9.10 8.23
CA ASN A 22 6.51 -8.83 9.67
C ASN A 22 7.95 -8.54 10.15
N GLY A 23 8.85 -8.13 9.25
CA GLY A 23 10.26 -7.91 9.55
C GLY A 23 11.16 -9.14 9.46
N SER A 24 10.62 -10.31 9.10
CA SER A 24 11.41 -11.52 8.79
C SER A 24 12.11 -11.45 7.43
N THR A 25 11.60 -10.64 6.51
CA THR A 25 12.15 -10.44 5.17
C THR A 25 12.21 -8.95 4.85
N ILE A 26 13.20 -8.56 4.05
CA ILE A 26 13.35 -7.19 3.51
C ILE A 26 13.15 -7.27 2.00
N PHE A 27 12.23 -6.48 1.47
CA PHE A 27 11.94 -6.45 0.06
C PHE A 27 12.54 -5.19 -0.57
N PHE A 28 13.09 -5.37 -1.77
CA PHE A 28 13.55 -4.27 -2.61
C PHE A 28 12.90 -4.36 -3.99
N ASN A 29 12.40 -3.25 -4.51
CA ASN A 29 12.14 -3.08 -5.93
C ASN A 29 13.00 -1.95 -6.53
N ILE A 30 13.10 -1.94 -7.85
CA ILE A 30 13.88 -0.97 -8.61
C ILE A 30 12.92 -0.15 -9.48
N GLU A 31 12.98 1.17 -9.36
CA GLU A 31 12.19 2.15 -10.11
C GLU A 31 13.13 3.29 -10.55
N LEU A 32 13.73 3.19 -11.73
CA LEU A 32 14.76 4.13 -12.20
C LEU A 32 14.21 5.26 -13.07
N PHE A 33 12.97 5.14 -13.54
CA PHE A 33 12.47 5.98 -14.63
C PHE A 33 11.53 7.09 -14.15
N ASN A 34 11.29 7.22 -12.85
CA ASN A 34 10.31 8.13 -12.28
C ASN A 34 8.91 7.95 -12.92
N THR A 35 8.52 6.70 -13.18
CA THR A 35 7.23 6.36 -13.81
C THR A 35 6.37 5.51 -12.90
N SER A 36 5.05 5.64 -13.05
CA SER A 36 4.09 4.83 -12.28
C SER A 36 4.17 3.34 -12.65
N SER A 37 4.71 3.01 -13.83
CA SER A 37 4.77 1.66 -14.40
C SER A 37 5.72 0.70 -13.67
N TYR A 38 6.79 1.19 -13.03
CA TYR A 38 7.81 0.35 -12.38
C TYR A 38 7.70 0.31 -10.84
N GLY A 39 6.61 0.85 -10.29
CA GLY A 39 6.28 0.75 -8.87
C GLY A 39 7.06 1.75 -8.02
N ASN A 40 6.71 3.03 -8.12
CA ASN A 40 7.26 4.15 -7.36
C ASN A 40 6.94 4.14 -5.85
N GLY A 41 6.67 2.98 -5.26
CA GLY A 41 6.16 2.84 -3.89
C GLY A 41 4.66 3.13 -3.74
N SER A 42 3.94 3.46 -4.81
CA SER A 42 2.47 3.61 -4.77
C SER A 42 1.80 2.26 -4.51
N TRP A 43 1.35 2.10 -3.27
CA TRP A 43 0.56 0.96 -2.80
C TRP A 43 -0.93 1.16 -3.01
N LYS A 44 -1.41 2.30 -3.51
CA LYS A 44 -2.85 2.54 -3.64
C LYS A 44 -3.31 2.22 -5.07
N ARG A 45 -4.41 1.49 -5.20
CA ARG A 45 -5.09 1.20 -6.48
C ARG A 45 -6.58 1.54 -6.46
N GLY A 46 -7.13 1.94 -5.31
CA GLY A 46 -8.57 2.16 -5.17
C GLY A 46 -9.36 0.86 -5.10
N ASP A 47 -8.70 -0.25 -4.79
CA ASP A 47 -9.30 -1.57 -4.67
C ASP A 47 -9.54 -1.96 -3.20
N LYS A 48 -10.21 -3.10 -2.99
CA LYS A 48 -10.48 -3.64 -1.65
C LYS A 48 -9.23 -4.10 -0.88
N PHE A 49 -8.07 -4.15 -1.53
CA PHE A 49 -6.81 -4.63 -0.96
C PHE A 49 -5.89 -3.49 -0.54
N ASP A 50 -6.27 -2.22 -0.72
CA ASP A 50 -5.44 -1.05 -0.41
C ASP A 50 -4.92 -1.02 1.03
N THR A 51 -5.76 -1.36 2.02
CA THR A 51 -5.33 -1.43 3.42
C THR A 51 -4.27 -2.51 3.65
N GLU A 52 -4.46 -3.69 3.04
CA GLU A 52 -3.53 -4.81 3.11
C GLU A 52 -2.22 -4.48 2.41
N ALA A 53 -2.29 -3.86 1.23
CA ALA A 53 -1.13 -3.44 0.46
C ALA A 53 -0.32 -2.38 1.19
N ARG A 54 -0.95 -1.39 1.81
CA ARG A 54 -0.25 -0.39 2.64
C ARG A 54 0.59 -1.07 3.73
N GLN A 55 0.02 -2.05 4.42
CA GLN A 55 0.74 -2.82 5.45
C GLN A 55 1.88 -3.65 4.86
N ALA A 56 1.66 -4.29 3.71
CA ALA A 56 2.70 -5.04 3.00
C ALA A 56 3.87 -4.14 2.57
N TYR A 57 3.58 -2.96 2.03
CA TYR A 57 4.56 -2.00 1.50
C TYR A 57 5.40 -1.34 2.59
N ALA A 58 5.00 -1.38 3.87
CA ALA A 58 5.89 -1.03 4.97
C ALA A 58 7.17 -1.90 5.01
N SER A 59 7.16 -3.07 4.34
CA SER A 59 8.32 -3.94 4.17
C SER A 59 9.03 -3.85 2.82
N LEU A 60 8.51 -3.03 1.90
CA LEU A 60 9.13 -2.75 0.63
C LEU A 60 10.06 -1.54 0.76
N ASN A 61 11.17 -1.57 0.04
CA ASN A 61 12.05 -0.43 -0.17
C ASN A 61 12.25 -0.29 -1.68
N THR A 62 12.26 0.94 -2.19
CA THR A 62 12.37 1.20 -3.63
C THR A 62 13.66 1.92 -3.91
N VAL A 63 14.54 1.31 -4.72
CA VAL A 63 15.73 1.96 -5.24
C VAL A 63 15.33 2.80 -6.45
N THR A 64 15.65 4.09 -6.41
CA THR A 64 15.38 5.06 -7.48
C THR A 64 16.60 5.92 -7.74
N LEU A 65 16.59 6.69 -8.83
CA LEU A 65 17.64 7.69 -9.05
C LEU A 65 17.59 8.76 -7.97
N LEU A 66 18.75 9.38 -7.70
CA LEU A 66 18.86 10.42 -6.67
C LEU A 66 17.73 11.45 -6.81
N LYS A 67 16.90 11.57 -5.78
CA LYS A 67 15.82 12.56 -5.75
C LYS A 67 16.42 13.93 -5.46
N THR A 68 16.43 14.79 -6.46
CA THR A 68 16.81 16.20 -6.32
C THR A 68 15.60 17.06 -5.97
N VAL A 69 15.85 18.19 -5.30
CA VAL A 69 14.85 19.21 -4.94
C VAL A 69 15.29 20.61 -5.40
N LYS A 70 16.06 20.67 -6.48
CA LYS A 70 16.55 21.93 -7.03
C LYS A 70 15.39 22.72 -7.66
N PRO A 71 15.22 24.01 -7.32
CA PRO A 71 14.21 24.87 -7.97
C PRO A 71 14.35 24.92 -9.50
N GLU A 72 15.58 24.85 -10.01
CA GLU A 72 15.86 24.83 -11.45
C GLU A 72 15.27 23.58 -12.12
N PHE A 73 15.35 22.42 -11.45
CA PHE A 73 14.77 21.17 -11.93
C PHE A 73 13.23 21.22 -11.95
N GLU A 74 12.62 21.89 -10.97
CA GLU A 74 11.16 22.09 -10.93
C GLU A 74 10.70 22.95 -12.10
N ASN A 75 11.38 24.08 -12.35
CA ASN A 75 11.09 24.95 -13.49
C ASN A 75 11.26 24.21 -14.83
N PHE A 76 12.37 23.48 -15.00
CA PHE A 76 12.59 22.64 -16.18
C PHE A 76 11.47 21.62 -16.36
N SER A 77 11.03 20.97 -15.28
CA SER A 77 9.94 19.99 -15.33
C SER A 77 8.62 20.61 -15.77
N LEU A 78 8.32 21.84 -15.33
CA LEU A 78 7.14 22.58 -15.76
C LEU A 78 7.22 22.97 -17.25
N GLU A 79 8.39 23.40 -17.73
CA GLU A 79 8.62 23.76 -19.13
C GLU A 79 8.50 22.56 -20.07
N VAL A 80 9.09 21.42 -19.70
CA VAL A 80 8.96 20.16 -20.45
C VAL A 80 7.49 19.75 -20.52
N LYS A 81 6.79 19.74 -19.39
CA LYS A 81 5.37 19.37 -19.33
C LYS A 81 4.52 20.26 -20.22
N LYS A 82 4.74 21.58 -20.19
CA LYS A 82 4.04 22.55 -21.04
C LYS A 82 4.31 22.29 -22.52
N SER A 83 5.56 22.00 -22.89
CA SER A 83 5.95 21.72 -24.28
C SER A 83 5.29 20.44 -24.81
N ILE A 84 5.23 19.37 -24.00
CA ILE A 84 4.57 18.11 -24.35
C ILE A 84 3.07 18.33 -24.57
N GLN A 85 2.43 19.13 -23.71
CA GLN A 85 1.01 19.49 -23.86
C GLN A 85 0.76 20.27 -25.16
N GLN A 86 1.59 21.28 -25.46
CA GLN A 86 1.47 22.08 -26.68
C GLN A 86 1.69 21.26 -27.96
N ALA A 87 2.54 20.23 -27.90
CA ALA A 87 2.77 19.30 -29.00
C ALA A 87 1.64 18.28 -29.20
N GLY A 88 0.61 18.27 -28.34
CA GLY A 88 -0.48 17.28 -28.39
C GLY A 88 -0.05 15.87 -27.95
N LEU A 89 1.08 15.74 -27.24
CA LEU A 89 1.64 14.48 -26.76
C LEU A 89 1.29 14.20 -25.28
N GLY A 90 0.37 14.97 -24.70
CA GLY A 90 0.04 14.91 -23.27
C GLY A 90 -0.98 13.84 -22.88
N ASP A 91 -1.60 13.15 -23.84
CA ASP A 91 -2.65 12.15 -23.58
C ASP A 91 -2.07 10.76 -23.32
N CYS A 92 -1.17 10.67 -22.35
CA CYS A 92 -0.66 9.38 -21.88
C CYS A 92 -0.29 9.40 -20.40
N GLN A 93 -0.34 8.22 -19.76
CA GLN A 93 0.07 8.03 -18.38
C GLN A 93 1.56 8.39 -18.24
N ASP A 94 1.90 9.28 -17.31
CA ASP A 94 3.25 9.76 -17.04
C ASP A 94 3.93 10.59 -18.16
N CYS A 95 3.25 10.92 -19.27
CA CYS A 95 3.81 11.75 -20.35
C CYS A 95 4.30 13.12 -19.87
N GLY A 96 3.70 13.67 -18.81
CA GLY A 96 4.11 14.94 -18.21
C GLY A 96 5.23 14.83 -17.16
N SER A 97 5.78 13.63 -16.92
CA SER A 97 6.84 13.42 -15.94
C SER A 97 8.22 13.51 -16.58
N VAL A 98 9.14 14.21 -15.93
CA VAL A 98 10.56 14.17 -16.30
C VAL A 98 11.15 12.87 -15.77
N ASN A 99 11.60 12.04 -16.69
CA ASN A 99 12.34 10.81 -16.41
C ASN A 99 13.84 11.02 -16.64
N MET A 100 14.63 10.00 -16.31
CA MET A 100 16.09 10.02 -16.45
C MET A 100 16.58 10.30 -17.87
N PHE A 101 15.79 9.97 -18.89
CA PHE A 101 16.19 10.17 -20.28
C PHE A 101 16.03 11.63 -20.67
N VAL A 102 14.92 12.27 -20.28
CA VAL A 102 14.68 13.69 -20.52
C VAL A 102 15.74 14.55 -19.82
N GLU A 103 16.02 14.25 -18.55
CA GLU A 103 17.13 14.87 -17.80
C GLU A 103 18.48 14.59 -18.49
N GLY A 104 18.77 13.32 -18.80
CA GLY A 104 20.04 12.91 -19.38
C GLY A 104 20.34 13.56 -20.73
N PHE A 105 19.34 13.72 -21.60
CA PHE A 105 19.53 14.40 -22.88
C PHE A 105 19.72 15.90 -22.75
N HIS A 106 19.07 16.55 -21.78
CA HIS A 106 19.34 17.94 -21.45
C HIS A 106 20.81 18.10 -21.05
N ASP A 107 21.27 17.28 -20.10
CA ASP A 107 22.62 17.36 -19.57
C ASP A 107 23.69 16.93 -20.58
N ALA A 108 23.35 16.02 -21.51
CA ALA A 108 24.24 15.63 -22.61
C ALA A 108 24.56 16.82 -23.55
N LEU A 109 23.59 17.70 -23.80
CA LEU A 109 23.81 18.90 -24.61
C LEU A 109 24.71 19.91 -23.89
N LEU A 110 24.55 20.06 -22.58
CA LEU A 110 25.44 20.88 -21.75
C LEU A 110 26.88 20.35 -21.80
N LEU A 111 27.06 19.06 -21.56
CA LEU A 111 28.35 18.38 -21.63
C LEU A 111 29.02 18.56 -22.99
N TYR A 112 28.26 18.35 -24.07
CA TYR A 112 28.74 18.55 -25.44
C TYR A 112 29.15 20.01 -25.68
N ALA A 113 28.35 20.99 -25.26
CA ALA A 113 28.66 22.40 -25.45
C ALA A 113 29.97 22.81 -24.73
N ILE A 114 30.16 22.32 -23.50
CA ILE A 114 31.38 22.53 -22.72
C ILE A 114 32.59 21.92 -23.45
N ALA A 115 32.50 20.65 -23.83
CA ALA A 115 33.59 19.93 -24.50
C ALA A 115 33.93 20.53 -25.87
N LEU A 116 32.93 20.94 -26.64
CA LEU A 116 33.11 21.61 -27.93
C LEU A 116 33.81 22.95 -27.76
N HIS A 117 33.43 23.76 -26.77
CA HIS A 117 34.07 25.05 -26.49
C HIS A 117 35.56 24.88 -26.16
N GLU A 118 35.90 23.91 -25.32
CA GLU A 118 37.28 23.57 -24.96
C GLU A 118 38.09 23.05 -26.15
N ALA A 119 37.47 22.24 -27.02
CA ALA A 119 38.08 21.76 -28.25
C ALA A 119 38.38 22.92 -29.21
N MET A 120 37.43 23.83 -29.41
CA MET A 120 37.59 25.02 -30.27
C MET A 120 38.69 25.96 -29.76
N LYS A 121 38.78 26.17 -28.44
CA LYS A 121 39.88 26.94 -27.83
C LYS A 121 41.25 26.31 -28.08
N SER A 122 41.30 25.01 -28.31
CA SER A 122 42.52 24.26 -28.62
C SER A 122 42.82 24.16 -30.13
N GLY A 123 42.08 24.88 -30.98
CA GLY A 123 42.26 24.88 -32.44
C GLY A 123 41.52 23.77 -33.20
N TYR A 124 40.72 22.96 -32.52
CA TYR A 124 39.89 21.94 -33.17
C TYR A 124 38.56 22.52 -33.66
N SER A 125 37.88 21.76 -34.52
CA SER A 125 36.56 22.09 -35.05
C SER A 125 35.49 21.13 -34.51
N LYS A 126 34.22 21.46 -34.76
CA LYS A 126 33.09 20.55 -34.46
C LYS A 126 33.14 19.20 -35.20
N LYS A 127 34.04 19.04 -36.18
CA LYS A 127 34.24 17.78 -36.92
C LYS A 127 35.19 16.83 -36.19
N ASP A 128 35.94 17.33 -35.22
CA ASP A 128 36.96 16.56 -34.49
C ASP A 128 36.32 15.79 -33.32
N GLY A 129 35.42 14.84 -33.67
CA GLY A 129 34.60 14.11 -32.69
C GLY A 129 35.40 13.47 -31.57
N ALA A 130 36.52 12.82 -31.87
CA ALA A 130 37.38 12.19 -30.86
C ALA A 130 37.95 13.22 -29.85
N GLN A 131 38.27 14.43 -30.30
CA GLN A 131 38.78 15.49 -29.44
C GLN A 131 37.69 16.05 -28.51
N ILE A 132 36.45 16.10 -29.00
CA ILE A 132 35.29 16.51 -28.21
C ILE A 132 34.96 15.42 -27.19
N THR A 133 34.81 14.17 -27.63
CA THR A 133 34.47 13.04 -26.75
C THR A 133 35.51 12.84 -25.65
N ALA A 134 36.81 12.93 -25.96
CA ALA A 134 37.85 12.83 -24.93
C ALA A 134 37.75 13.92 -23.85
N ARG A 135 37.21 15.10 -24.18
CA ARG A 135 36.94 16.19 -23.22
C ARG A 135 35.62 16.04 -22.48
N MET A 136 34.75 15.12 -22.90
CA MET A 136 33.50 14.81 -22.17
C MET A 136 33.75 13.83 -21.02
N TRP A 137 34.83 13.05 -21.06
CA TRP A 137 35.13 11.99 -20.09
C TRP A 137 35.90 12.52 -18.87
N ASN A 138 35.90 11.73 -17.80
CA ASN A 138 36.64 11.98 -16.56
C ASN A 138 36.46 13.39 -15.99
N ARG A 139 35.21 13.84 -15.88
CA ARG A 139 34.90 15.20 -15.45
C ARG A 139 33.56 15.27 -14.75
N THR A 140 33.38 16.37 -14.05
CA THR A 140 32.15 16.70 -13.35
C THR A 140 31.65 18.07 -13.79
N PHE A 141 30.34 18.19 -13.98
CA PHE A 141 29.68 19.45 -14.32
C PHE A 141 28.33 19.55 -13.60
N GLU A 142 27.73 20.74 -13.63
CA GLU A 142 26.41 20.98 -13.05
C GLU A 142 25.34 20.75 -14.13
N GLY A 143 24.51 19.72 -13.93
CA GLY A 143 23.34 19.42 -14.75
C GLY A 143 22.06 20.00 -14.17
N ILE A 144 20.92 19.75 -14.81
CA ILE A 144 19.64 20.34 -14.41
C ILE A 144 19.12 19.81 -13.07
N ALA A 145 19.40 18.54 -12.79
CA ALA A 145 18.98 17.87 -11.58
C ALA A 145 20.06 17.88 -10.48
N GLY A 146 21.26 18.39 -10.77
CA GLY A 146 22.39 18.34 -9.86
C GLY A 146 23.70 18.03 -10.56
N GLN A 147 24.70 17.69 -9.75
CA GLN A 147 26.03 17.37 -10.25
C GLN A 147 26.00 16.08 -11.10
N VAL A 148 26.63 16.14 -12.26
CA VAL A 148 26.80 15.00 -13.18
C VAL A 148 28.28 14.73 -13.32
N SER A 149 28.69 13.49 -13.06
CA SER A 149 30.07 13.04 -13.22
C SER A 149 30.15 11.96 -14.29
N MET A 150 31.15 12.10 -15.14
CA MET A 150 31.53 11.15 -16.17
C MET A 150 32.85 10.51 -15.76
N ASP A 151 32.91 9.19 -15.73
CA ASP A 151 34.12 8.46 -15.38
C ASP A 151 35.15 8.47 -16.54
N ALA A 152 36.28 7.82 -16.32
CA ALA A 152 37.35 7.72 -17.31
C ALA A 152 37.00 6.86 -18.54
N ASN A 153 35.94 6.05 -18.48
CA ASN A 153 35.41 5.28 -19.60
C ASN A 153 34.33 6.05 -20.39
N GLY A 154 33.92 7.21 -19.90
CA GLY A 154 32.87 8.02 -20.53
C GLY A 154 31.47 7.64 -20.09
N ASP A 155 31.33 6.88 -19.02
CA ASP A 155 30.05 6.49 -18.44
C ASP A 155 29.67 7.44 -17.29
N ARG A 156 28.36 7.69 -17.12
CA ARG A 156 27.87 8.54 -16.04
C ARG A 156 27.94 7.79 -14.71
N ASP A 157 28.61 8.37 -13.73
CA ASP A 157 28.49 7.97 -12.33
C ASP A 157 27.08 8.30 -11.83
N GLN A 158 26.32 7.26 -11.49
CA GLN A 158 24.91 7.41 -11.16
C GLN A 158 24.65 7.32 -9.66
N ASP A 159 24.07 8.37 -9.11
CA ASP A 159 23.62 8.42 -7.72
C ASP A 159 22.20 7.86 -7.58
N PHE A 160 21.95 7.22 -6.44
CA PHE A 160 20.67 6.57 -6.14
C PHE A 160 20.09 7.01 -4.80
N SER A 161 18.76 6.96 -4.68
CA SER A 161 18.04 7.08 -3.42
C SER A 161 17.33 5.76 -3.08
N ILE A 162 17.25 5.46 -1.80
CA ILE A 162 16.34 4.43 -1.28
C ILE A 162 15.11 5.13 -0.71
N MET A 163 13.95 4.75 -1.22
CA MET A 163 12.65 5.17 -0.72
C MET A 163 12.07 4.08 0.19
N ALA A 164 11.52 4.47 1.33
CA ALA A 164 10.83 3.55 2.24
C ALA A 164 9.61 4.22 2.88
N MET A 165 8.71 3.41 3.43
CA MET A 165 7.55 3.91 4.16
C MET A 165 7.97 4.40 5.55
N THR A 166 7.95 5.71 5.77
CA THR A 166 8.31 6.34 7.06
C THR A 166 7.13 6.44 8.01
N ARG A 167 5.90 6.52 7.47
CA ARG A 167 4.65 6.58 8.24
C ARG A 167 3.67 5.50 7.78
N PRO A 168 3.69 4.29 8.37
CA PRO A 168 2.83 3.18 7.97
C PRO A 168 1.34 3.48 8.04
N GLU A 169 0.93 4.30 9.01
CA GLU A 169 -0.46 4.71 9.20
C GLU A 169 -0.94 5.68 8.10
N ALA A 170 -0.05 6.47 7.51
CA ALA A 170 -0.37 7.35 6.38
C ALA A 170 -0.08 6.67 5.03
N GLY A 171 0.78 5.64 5.02
CA GLY A 171 1.32 5.07 3.80
C GLY A 171 2.33 5.99 3.11
N THR A 172 2.93 6.94 3.82
CA THR A 172 3.85 7.93 3.25
C THR A 172 5.19 7.29 2.93
N TYR A 173 5.65 7.48 1.69
CA TYR A 173 6.90 6.98 1.15
C TYR A 173 7.85 8.14 0.89
N GLU A 174 9.04 8.10 1.50
CA GLU A 174 10.02 9.19 1.47
C GLU A 174 11.41 8.61 1.23
N ALA A 175 12.33 9.45 0.73
CA ALA A 175 13.74 9.08 0.66
C ALA A 175 14.27 8.90 2.09
N VAL A 176 15.09 7.87 2.29
CA VAL A 176 15.62 7.51 3.62
C VAL A 176 17.13 7.29 3.62
N ALA A 177 17.72 7.06 2.45
CA ALA A 177 19.15 6.98 2.27
C ALA A 177 19.54 7.31 0.83
N ASN A 178 20.77 7.74 0.63
CA ASN A 178 21.36 8.01 -0.69
C ASN A 178 22.66 7.22 -0.86
N TYR A 179 22.93 6.81 -2.09
CA TYR A 179 24.21 6.31 -2.54
C TYR A 179 24.82 7.32 -3.52
N PHE A 180 26.07 7.71 -3.25
CA PHE A 180 26.84 8.61 -4.10
C PHE A 180 27.95 7.81 -4.79
N ALA A 181 27.90 7.76 -6.12
CA ALA A 181 28.77 6.90 -6.93
C ALA A 181 30.23 7.34 -6.86
N ILE A 182 30.49 8.65 -6.98
CA ILE A 182 31.84 9.24 -7.05
C ILE A 182 32.73 8.80 -5.87
N ASN A 183 32.16 8.71 -4.67
CA ASN A 183 32.90 8.33 -3.45
C ASN A 183 32.48 6.96 -2.90
N GLY A 184 31.60 6.23 -3.60
CA GLY A 184 31.07 4.94 -3.18
C GLY A 184 30.38 4.96 -1.81
N SER A 185 29.85 6.11 -1.38
CA SER A 185 29.31 6.27 -0.03
C SER A 185 27.81 6.02 0.04
N PHE A 186 27.38 5.28 1.06
CA PHE A 186 25.98 5.10 1.41
C PHE A 186 25.66 5.88 2.68
N GLN A 187 24.69 6.79 2.59
CA GLN A 187 24.39 7.76 3.64
C GLN A 187 22.90 7.71 3.99
N GLY A 188 22.58 7.34 5.23
CA GLY A 188 21.22 7.45 5.77
C GLY A 188 20.84 8.90 6.03
N LEU A 189 19.58 9.26 5.76
CA LEU A 189 19.09 10.60 6.08
C LEU A 189 18.84 10.73 7.59
N PRO A 190 19.13 11.89 8.22
CA PRO A 190 19.16 12.03 9.68
C PRO A 190 17.89 11.63 10.43
N ALA A 191 16.74 11.72 9.77
CA ALA A 191 15.44 11.39 10.36
C ALA A 191 15.10 9.88 10.31
N TYR A 192 15.91 9.05 9.63
CA TYR A 192 15.62 7.64 9.44
C TYR A 192 16.65 6.75 10.15
N ASN A 193 16.15 5.86 11.00
CA ASN A 193 17.01 4.86 11.63
C ASN A 193 17.37 3.77 10.60
N ILE A 194 18.64 3.75 10.21
CA ILE A 194 19.20 2.79 9.24
C ILE A 194 19.07 1.33 9.69
N ASP A 195 18.90 1.08 10.99
CA ASP A 195 18.64 -0.26 11.54
C ASP A 195 17.38 -0.90 10.92
N HIS A 196 16.46 -0.12 10.36
CA HIS A 196 15.32 -0.62 9.57
C HIS A 196 15.71 -1.41 8.31
N PHE A 197 16.93 -1.24 7.82
CA PHE A 197 17.50 -2.06 6.74
C PHE A 197 18.16 -3.34 7.25
N THR A 198 18.08 -3.63 8.55
CA THR A 198 18.56 -4.88 9.12
C THR A 198 17.39 -5.72 9.62
N LEU A 199 17.49 -7.03 9.48
CA LEU A 199 16.50 -7.97 10.03
C LEU A 199 16.39 -7.84 11.57
N ARG A 200 17.52 -7.55 12.22
CA ARG A 200 17.60 -7.38 13.68
C ARG A 200 16.87 -6.11 14.14
N GLY A 201 17.11 -4.98 13.47
CA GLY A 201 16.46 -3.71 13.77
C GLY A 201 14.96 -3.74 13.51
N ARG A 202 14.51 -4.38 12.42
CA ARG A 202 13.07 -4.57 12.15
C ARG A 202 12.37 -5.42 13.20
N ARG A 203 13.00 -6.51 13.65
CA ARG A 203 12.44 -7.35 14.72
C ARG A 203 12.30 -6.57 16.04
N LYS A 204 13.25 -5.69 16.35
CA LYS A 204 13.21 -4.82 17.52
C LYS A 204 12.09 -3.78 17.42
N ALA A 205 11.97 -3.09 16.28
CA ALA A 205 10.90 -2.10 16.06
C ALA A 205 9.48 -2.71 16.18
N LEU A 206 9.28 -3.94 15.69
CA LEU A 206 8.00 -4.65 15.85
C LEU A 206 7.68 -5.01 17.31
N LEU A 207 8.70 -5.38 18.09
CA LEU A 207 8.54 -5.69 19.51
C LEU A 207 8.27 -4.43 20.35
N GLU A 208 8.76 -3.26 19.90
CA GLU A 208 8.58 -1.97 20.55
C GLU A 208 7.25 -1.29 20.19
N THR A 209 6.63 -1.62 19.05
CA THR A 209 5.24 -1.26 18.79
C THR A 209 4.35 -2.09 19.71
N PRO A 210 3.67 -1.49 20.72
CA PRO A 210 2.74 -2.26 21.54
C PRO A 210 1.67 -2.79 20.61
N ASP A 211 1.27 -4.05 20.79
CA ASP A 211 -0.02 -4.52 20.31
C ASP A 211 -1.03 -3.46 20.75
N LYS A 212 -1.55 -2.67 19.80
CA LYS A 212 -2.79 -1.94 20.03
C LYS A 212 -3.81 -3.05 20.23
N SER A 213 -3.97 -3.48 21.47
CA SER A 213 -5.08 -4.31 21.93
C SER A 213 -6.29 -3.76 21.22
N TYR A 214 -6.83 -4.54 20.27
CA TYR A 214 -8.06 -4.22 19.59
C TYR A 214 -9.10 -4.06 20.69
N GLY A 215 -9.34 -2.81 21.08
CA GLY A 215 -10.40 -2.46 22.00
C GLY A 215 -11.67 -3.05 21.41
N LEU A 216 -12.34 -3.89 22.21
CA LEU A 216 -13.60 -4.51 21.87
C LEU A 216 -14.48 -3.46 21.17
N GLY A 217 -14.71 -3.64 19.86
CA GLY A 217 -15.31 -2.60 19.03
C GLY A 217 -16.60 -2.09 19.65
N VAL A 218 -16.92 -0.81 19.44
CA VAL A 218 -18.11 -0.16 20.03
C VAL A 218 -19.39 -1.00 19.79
N SER A 219 -19.47 -1.74 18.67
CA SER A 219 -20.52 -2.72 18.35
C SER A 219 -20.58 -3.94 19.29
N ALA A 220 -19.45 -4.46 19.73
CA ALA A 220 -19.39 -5.57 20.68
C ALA A 220 -19.77 -5.11 22.11
N LEU A 221 -19.30 -3.91 22.51
CA LEU A 221 -19.66 -3.33 23.79
C LEU A 221 -21.18 -3.02 23.87
N THR A 222 -21.73 -2.42 22.81
CA THR A 222 -23.17 -2.18 22.70
C THR A 222 -23.97 -3.48 22.65
N GLY A 223 -23.49 -4.50 21.94
CA GLY A 223 -24.11 -5.83 21.93
C GLY A 223 -24.18 -6.47 23.32
N ILE A 224 -23.11 -6.38 24.12
CA ILE A 224 -23.07 -6.91 25.49
C ILE A 224 -24.04 -6.15 26.39
N ILE A 225 -24.07 -4.82 26.30
CA ILE A 225 -24.95 -3.97 27.13
C ILE A 225 -26.43 -4.26 26.80
N VAL A 226 -26.78 -4.31 25.51
CA VAL A 226 -28.16 -4.59 25.07
C VAL A 226 -28.57 -6.01 25.45
N GLY A 227 -27.68 -6.99 25.28
CA GLY A 227 -27.93 -8.38 25.69
C GLY A 227 -28.15 -8.53 27.20
N ALA A 228 -27.37 -7.84 28.03
CA ALA A 228 -27.54 -7.85 29.48
C ALA A 228 -28.86 -7.19 29.92
N LEU A 229 -29.23 -6.07 29.30
CA LEU A 229 -30.51 -5.39 29.58
C LEU A 229 -31.72 -6.24 29.17
N LEU A 230 -31.68 -6.90 28.01
CA LEU A 230 -32.74 -7.82 27.59
C LEU A 230 -32.83 -9.06 28.49
N GLY A 231 -31.69 -9.65 28.86
CA GLY A 231 -31.65 -10.79 29.76
C GLY A 231 -32.22 -10.48 31.14
N THR A 232 -31.86 -9.33 31.71
CA THR A 232 -32.39 -8.88 33.01
C THR A 232 -33.89 -8.58 32.95
N ALA A 233 -34.38 -7.95 31.88
CA ALA A 233 -35.81 -7.70 31.69
C ALA A 233 -36.62 -9.02 31.59
N LEU A 234 -36.11 -10.01 30.85
CA LEU A 234 -36.75 -11.33 30.73
C LEU A 234 -36.78 -12.08 32.06
N LEU A 235 -35.69 -12.03 32.84
CA LEU A 235 -35.64 -12.65 34.17
C LEU A 235 -36.58 -11.98 35.15
N MET A 236 -36.68 -10.64 35.12
CA MET A 236 -37.66 -9.89 35.91
C MET A 236 -39.09 -10.26 35.52
N ALA A 237 -39.41 -10.28 34.22
CA ALA A 237 -40.73 -10.67 33.73
C ALA A 237 -41.08 -12.10 34.17
N PHE A 238 -40.15 -13.05 34.03
CA PHE A 238 -40.33 -14.43 34.49
C PHE A 238 -40.54 -14.52 36.00
N TYR A 239 -39.78 -13.75 36.78
CA TYR A 239 -39.94 -13.68 38.23
C TYR A 239 -41.32 -13.16 38.63
N PHE A 240 -41.78 -12.06 38.02
CA PHE A 240 -43.13 -11.52 38.27
C PHE A 240 -44.23 -12.48 37.80
N PHE A 241 -44.04 -13.15 36.67
CA PHE A 241 -44.98 -14.16 36.18
C PHE A 241 -45.09 -15.33 37.17
N ARG A 242 -43.95 -15.85 37.65
CA ARG A 242 -43.92 -16.92 38.64
C ARG A 242 -44.50 -16.49 39.99
N LYS A 243 -44.33 -15.22 40.38
CA LYS A 243 -44.83 -14.68 41.65
C LYS A 243 -46.35 -14.45 41.62
N ASN A 244 -46.90 -14.01 40.49
CA ASN A 244 -48.32 -13.62 40.38
C ASN A 244 -49.23 -14.70 39.81
N TYR A 245 -48.70 -15.73 39.12
CA TYR A 245 -49.49 -16.81 38.55
C TYR A 245 -49.20 -18.14 39.24
N ARG A 246 -50.13 -18.60 40.08
CA ARG A 246 -50.10 -19.94 40.68
C ARG A 246 -50.80 -20.90 39.72
N ILE A 247 -50.02 -21.70 38.99
CA ILE A 247 -50.57 -22.69 38.05
C ILE A 247 -51.18 -23.84 38.87
N THR A 248 -52.50 -23.88 38.99
CA THR A 248 -53.24 -24.99 39.60
C THR A 248 -53.45 -26.06 38.52
N ILE A 249 -52.70 -27.15 38.59
CA ILE A 249 -52.88 -28.31 37.72
C ILE A 249 -53.88 -29.25 38.39
N ASP A 250 -55.15 -29.18 37.99
CA ASP A 250 -56.16 -30.14 38.44
C ASP A 250 -55.99 -31.48 37.71
N ARG A 251 -55.51 -32.49 38.43
CA ARG A 251 -55.56 -33.90 37.99
C ARG A 251 -56.92 -34.47 38.37
N ARG A 252 -57.74 -34.82 37.37
CA ARG A 252 -58.96 -35.62 37.58
C ARG A 252 -58.59 -37.04 38.00
N THR A 253 -58.91 -37.40 39.24
CA THR A 253 -58.94 -38.78 39.74
C THR A 253 -60.29 -39.43 39.52
N GLN A 254 -60.24 -40.70 39.13
CA GLN A 254 -61.33 -41.61 38.81
C GLN A 254 -61.90 -42.26 40.09
N ARG A 255 -63.23 -42.15 40.35
CA ARG A 255 -64.05 -43.23 40.94
C ARG A 255 -65.56 -42.94 40.84
N GLU A 256 -66.28 -44.02 40.52
CA GLU A 256 -67.73 -44.26 40.37
C GLU A 256 -68.56 -43.81 41.61
N GLU A 257 -69.89 -43.63 41.58
CA GLU A 257 -70.92 -44.52 41.02
C GLU A 257 -72.33 -43.84 41.03
N CYS A 258 -73.18 -44.30 40.09
CA CYS A 258 -74.66 -44.37 40.14
C CYS A 258 -75.53 -43.08 40.11
N ASP A 259 -76.09 -42.75 38.94
CA ASP A 259 -77.56 -42.65 38.83
C ASP A 259 -78.03 -43.03 37.42
N ILE A 260 -79.13 -43.78 37.38
CA ILE A 260 -79.66 -44.53 36.26
C ILE A 260 -80.64 -43.67 35.46
N GLY A 261 -80.51 -43.71 34.14
CA GLY A 261 -81.68 -43.75 33.25
C GLY A 261 -82.06 -42.45 32.55
N LYS A 262 -81.73 -42.38 31.25
CA LYS A 262 -82.74 -42.14 30.19
C LYS A 262 -82.19 -42.46 28.79
N HIS A 263 -82.64 -43.60 28.28
CA HIS A 263 -82.98 -43.95 26.90
C HIS A 263 -82.54 -43.04 25.73
N ARG A 264 -81.64 -43.60 24.90
CA ARG A 264 -81.90 -44.15 23.54
C ARG A 264 -82.56 -43.22 22.48
N GLN A 265 -81.76 -42.81 21.49
CA GLN A 265 -82.12 -42.60 20.06
C GLN A 265 -80.80 -42.41 19.27
N LEU A 266 -80.26 -43.40 18.56
CA LEU A 266 -80.52 -43.83 17.17
C LEU A 266 -80.35 -42.74 16.08
N ARG A 267 -79.21 -42.78 15.37
CA ARG A 267 -78.99 -42.70 13.89
C ARG A 267 -77.50 -42.41 13.63
N GLU A 268 -76.69 -43.34 13.14
CA GLU A 268 -76.53 -43.74 11.72
C GLU A 268 -76.40 -42.56 10.75
N ASP A 269 -75.16 -42.29 10.33
CA ASP A 269 -74.67 -42.27 8.93
C ASP A 269 -73.33 -41.52 8.89
N SER A 270 -72.19 -42.19 8.69
CA SER A 270 -71.59 -42.65 7.42
C SER A 270 -70.98 -41.53 6.55
N ILE A 271 -69.71 -41.76 6.18
CA ILE A 271 -69.02 -41.29 4.95
C ILE A 271 -68.54 -39.81 4.95
N ARG A 272 -67.21 -39.57 4.93
CA ARG A 272 -66.37 -39.65 3.72
C ARG A 272 -64.89 -39.38 3.99
N SER A 273 -64.08 -40.22 3.37
CA SER A 273 -62.63 -40.16 3.19
C SER A 273 -62.21 -39.35 1.95
N ASN A 274 -61.06 -38.66 2.07
CA ASN A 274 -59.98 -38.41 1.12
C ASN A 274 -60.16 -37.66 -0.24
N PHE A 275 -59.01 -37.08 -0.62
CA PHE A 275 -58.53 -36.55 -1.93
C PHE A 275 -58.93 -35.09 -2.27
N SER A 276 -58.14 -34.23 -2.92
CA SER A 276 -56.72 -34.08 -3.30
C SER A 276 -56.65 -32.90 -4.29
N ALA A 277 -55.46 -32.28 -4.41
CA ALA A 277 -54.99 -31.40 -5.51
C ALA A 277 -55.77 -30.07 -5.72
N ALA A 278 -55.15 -28.94 -6.04
CA ALA A 278 -53.97 -28.66 -6.85
C ALA A 278 -53.25 -27.40 -6.37
#